data_AF-B2WQB3-F1
#
_entry.id   AF-B2WQB3-F1
#
_cell.length_a   1.000
_cell.length_b   1.000
_cell.length_c   1.000
_cell.angle_alpha   90.00
_cell.angle_beta   90.00
_cell.angle_gamma   90.00
#
_symmetry.space_group_name_H-M   'P 1'
#
loop_
_entity.id
_entity.type
_entity.pdbx_description
1 polymer ?
#
loop_
_entity_poly.entity_id
_entity_poly.type
_entity_poly.pdbx_seq_one_letter_code
_entity_poly.pdbx_strand_id
1 'polypeptide(L)'
;VIFINKIDQAGVDLQSVVQSVRDKLSADIIIKQTVSLSPEIVLEENTDIEAWDAVIENNDELLEKYIAGEPISREKLVREEQRRVQDASLFPVYYGSAKKGLGIQPLMDAVTGLFQPIGEQGSAALCGSVFKVEYTDCGQRRVYLRLYSGTLRLRDTVALAGREKLKITEMRIPSKGEIVRTDT
;
A
#
# COMPACT_ATOMS: atom_id res chain seq x y z
N VAL A 1 0.77 5.50 -0.83
CA VAL A 1 -0.31 5.84 0.11
C VAL A 1 0.32 6.36 1.41
N ILE A 2 -0.16 7.49 1.91
CA ILE A 2 0.24 8.10 3.18
C ILE A 2 -1.00 8.14 4.08
N PHE A 3 -0.86 7.76 5.35
CA PHE A 3 -1.94 7.80 6.33
C PHE A 3 -1.54 8.69 7.51
N ILE A 4 -2.29 9.78 7.71
CA ILE A 4 -2.12 10.71 8.83
C ILE A 4 -3.04 10.25 9.96
N ASN A 5 -2.43 9.66 10.99
CA ASN A 5 -3.12 9.13 12.16
C ASN A 5 -3.24 10.18 13.29
N LYS A 6 -4.12 9.90 14.26
CA LYS A 6 -4.33 10.67 15.50
C LYS A 6 -4.92 12.07 15.29
N ILE A 7 -5.79 12.21 14.28
CA ILE A 7 -6.54 13.45 14.04
C ILE A 7 -7.49 13.83 15.19
N ASP A 8 -7.68 12.95 16.18
CA ASP A 8 -8.50 13.18 17.36
C ASP A 8 -7.80 13.93 18.49
N GLN A 9 -6.53 14.29 18.35
CA GLN A 9 -5.81 15.07 19.35
C GLN A 9 -6.17 16.56 19.25
N ALA A 10 -6.32 17.21 20.40
CA ALA A 10 -6.54 18.65 20.46
C ALA A 10 -5.30 19.40 19.93
N GLY A 11 -5.52 20.40 19.09
CA GLY A 11 -4.44 21.20 18.49
C GLY A 11 -3.79 20.59 17.25
N VAL A 12 -4.39 19.55 16.65
CA VAL A 12 -3.92 19.03 15.35
C VAL A 12 -4.19 20.07 14.26
N ASP A 13 -3.12 20.51 13.60
CA ASP A 13 -3.17 21.33 12.40
C ASP A 13 -2.87 20.45 11.18
N LEU A 14 -3.93 20.07 10.47
CA LEU A 14 -3.81 19.22 9.28
C LEU A 14 -3.12 19.95 8.12
N GLN A 15 -3.28 21.26 7.99
CA GLN A 15 -2.65 22.02 6.90
C GLN A 15 -1.14 22.03 7.04
N SER A 16 -0.63 22.27 8.26
CA SER A 16 0.80 22.24 8.54
C SER A 16 1.42 20.84 8.33
N VAL A 17 0.68 19.77 8.67
CA VAL A 17 1.12 18.40 8.42
C VAL A 17 1.18 18.11 6.92
N VAL A 18 0.16 18.49 6.15
CA VAL A 18 0.14 18.33 4.70
C VAL A 18 1.29 19.10 4.05
N GLN A 19 1.55 20.33 4.48
CA GLN A 19 2.68 21.11 3.98
C GLN A 19 4.01 20.43 4.31
N SER A 20 4.17 19.92 5.53
CA SER A 20 5.36 19.16 5.92
C SER A 20 5.56 17.90 5.08
N VAL A 21 4.47 17.22 4.70
CA VAL A 21 4.52 16.07 3.79
C VAL A 21 4.98 16.50 2.39
N ARG A 22 4.46 17.63 1.88
CA ARG A 22 4.90 18.19 0.58
C ARG A 22 6.38 18.53 0.58
N ASP A 23 6.85 19.22 1.62
CA ASP A 23 8.21 19.73 1.68
C ASP A 23 9.26 18.62 1.92
N LYS A 24 8.90 17.58 2.70
CA LYS A 24 9.86 16.56 3.15
C LYS A 24 9.78 15.24 2.40
N LEU A 25 8.61 14.88 1.86
CA LEU A 25 8.39 13.57 1.24
C LEU A 25 8.21 13.66 -0.26
N SER A 26 7.15 14.35 -0.71
CA SER A 26 6.87 14.51 -2.13
C SER A 26 5.84 15.62 -2.35
N ALA A 27 6.03 16.44 -3.40
CA ALA A 27 5.04 17.41 -3.83
C ALA A 27 3.80 16.75 -4.46
N ASP A 28 3.98 15.59 -5.10
CA ASP A 28 2.93 14.83 -5.78
C ASP A 28 2.05 14.05 -4.80
N ILE A 29 1.22 14.77 -4.06
CA ILE A 29 0.22 14.20 -3.15
C ILE A 29 -1.20 14.54 -3.60
N ILE A 30 -2.11 13.59 -3.41
CA ILE A 30 -3.55 13.79 -3.59
C ILE A 30 -4.26 13.58 -2.25
N ILE A 31 -5.02 14.58 -1.82
CA ILE A 31 -5.79 14.51 -0.57
C ILE A 31 -7.13 13.85 -0.87
N LYS A 32 -7.36 12.63 -0.37
CA LYS A 32 -8.57 11.85 -0.69
C LYS A 32 -9.75 12.12 0.22
N GLN A 33 -9.53 12.82 1.33
CA GLN A 33 -10.53 12.99 2.37
C GLN A 33 -10.51 14.41 2.94
N THR A 34 -11.68 14.93 3.25
CA THR A 34 -11.85 16.18 4.00
C THR A 34 -12.17 15.83 5.45
N VAL A 35 -11.55 16.56 6.38
CA VAL A 35 -11.71 16.32 7.83
C VAL A 35 -12.37 17.53 8.48
N SER A 36 -13.50 17.30 9.12
CA SER A 36 -14.18 18.28 9.98
C SER A 36 -13.95 17.90 11.43
N LEU A 37 -13.37 18.77 12.26
CA LEU A 37 -12.92 18.46 13.62
C LEU A 37 -13.91 18.86 14.73
N SER A 38 -15.03 19.53 14.42
CA SER A 38 -15.93 20.13 15.42
C SER A 38 -17.41 20.00 15.04
N PRO A 39 -18.30 19.54 15.96
CA PRO A 39 -18.08 18.95 17.28
C PRO A 39 -17.70 17.46 17.28
N GLU A 40 -17.92 16.75 16.16
CA GLU A 40 -17.48 15.37 15.94
C GLU A 40 -16.53 15.31 14.74
N ILE A 41 -15.65 14.31 14.73
CA ILE A 41 -14.70 14.13 13.63
C ILE A 41 -15.43 13.43 12.48
N VAL A 42 -15.67 14.15 11.40
CA VAL A 42 -16.29 13.62 10.19
C VAL A 42 -15.23 13.53 9.10
N LEU A 43 -15.18 12.37 8.44
CA LEU A 43 -14.33 12.10 7.28
C LEU A 43 -15.22 11.89 6.07
N GLU A 44 -15.07 12.75 5.07
CA GLU A 44 -15.81 12.66 3.81
C GLU A 44 -14.83 12.47 2.65
N GLU A 45 -15.28 11.82 1.57
CA GLU A 45 -14.49 11.75 0.35
C GLU A 45 -14.31 13.15 -0.23
N ASN A 46 -13.09 13.49 -0.61
CA ASN A 46 -12.85 14.74 -1.31
C ASN A 46 -13.27 14.58 -2.78
N THR A 47 -14.33 15.30 -3.17
CA THR A 47 -14.86 15.35 -4.53
C THR A 47 -14.44 16.60 -5.29
N ASP A 48 -13.69 17.50 -4.66
CA ASP A 48 -13.27 18.76 -5.25
C ASP A 48 -12.28 18.49 -6.39
N ILE A 49 -12.48 19.18 -7.51
CA ILE A 49 -11.62 19.00 -8.68
C ILE A 49 -10.18 19.46 -8.38
N GLU A 50 -10.02 20.44 -7.48
CA GLU A 50 -8.73 20.94 -6.99
C GLU A 50 -7.88 19.84 -6.35
N ALA A 51 -8.51 18.83 -5.73
CA ALA A 51 -7.78 17.68 -5.18
C ALA A 51 -7.11 16.85 -6.28
N TRP A 52 -7.63 16.91 -7.51
CA TRP A 52 -7.12 16.20 -8.67
C TRP A 52 -6.12 17.02 -9.50
N ASP A 53 -5.83 18.27 -9.13
CA ASP A 53 -4.89 19.11 -9.86
C ASP A 53 -3.54 18.41 -10.04
N ALA A 54 -3.02 17.80 -8.97
CA ALA A 54 -1.77 17.03 -9.05
C ALA A 54 -1.82 15.89 -10.08
N VAL A 55 -2.99 15.26 -10.29
CA VAL A 55 -3.19 14.19 -11.29
C VAL A 55 -3.33 14.75 -12.70
N ILE A 56 -4.04 15.88 -12.83
CA ILE A 56 -4.32 16.55 -14.10
C ILE A 56 -3.05 17.20 -14.65
N GLU A 57 -2.30 17.94 -13.83
CA GLU A 57 -1.09 18.69 -14.22
C GLU A 57 0.00 17.81 -14.84
N ASN A 58 0.13 16.57 -14.39
CA ASN A 58 1.15 15.63 -14.89
C ASN A 58 0.64 14.69 -15.99
N ASN A 59 -0.53 14.96 -16.56
CA ASN A 59 -1.07 14.21 -17.69
C ASN A 59 -1.56 15.17 -18.78
N ASP A 60 -0.78 15.29 -19.87
CA ASP A 60 -1.03 16.23 -20.96
C ASP A 60 -2.47 16.16 -21.50
N GLU A 61 -3.02 14.95 -21.68
CA GLU A 61 -4.39 14.77 -22.20
C GLU A 61 -5.47 15.26 -21.21
N LEU A 62 -5.25 15.08 -19.90
CA LEU A 62 -6.16 15.56 -18.87
C LEU A 62 -6.03 17.08 -18.69
N LEU A 63 -4.80 17.59 -18.73
CA LEU A 63 -4.50 19.01 -18.62
C LEU A 63 -5.11 19.81 -19.77
N GLU A 64 -4.97 19.34 -21.02
CA GLU A 64 -5.58 19.98 -22.20
C GLU A 64 -7.09 20.11 -22.03
N LYS A 65 -7.76 19.05 -21.56
CA LYS A 65 -9.22 19.05 -21.33
C LYS A 65 -9.63 19.99 -20.21
N TYR A 66 -8.86 19.99 -19.12
CA TYR A 66 -9.10 20.89 -18.00
C TYR A 66 -9.00 22.35 -18.44
N ILE A 67 -7.96 22.72 -19.19
CA ILE A 67 -7.77 24.07 -19.73
C ILE A 67 -8.88 24.44 -20.73
N ALA A 68 -9.33 23.49 -21.54
CA ALA A 68 -10.44 23.69 -22.48
C ALA A 68 -11.82 23.79 -21.80
N GLY A 69 -11.90 23.53 -20.48
CA GLY A 69 -13.17 23.50 -19.74
C GLY A 69 -14.04 22.29 -20.10
N GLU A 70 -13.46 21.24 -20.69
CA GLU A 70 -14.16 20.01 -21.03
C GLU A 70 -14.38 19.14 -19.79
N PRO A 71 -15.53 18.45 -19.67
CA PRO A 71 -15.78 17.55 -18.55
C PRO A 71 -14.84 16.33 -18.59
N ILE A 72 -14.07 16.15 -17.52
CA ILE A 72 -13.23 14.96 -17.31
C ILE A 72 -14.03 13.93 -16.52
N SER A 73 -14.08 12.67 -16.99
CA SER A 73 -14.77 11.61 -16.26
C SER A 73 -13.99 11.17 -15.03
N ARG A 74 -14.70 10.94 -13.91
CA ARG A 74 -14.11 10.43 -12.66
C ARG A 74 -13.34 9.12 -12.86
N GLU A 75 -13.82 8.26 -13.74
CA GLU A 75 -13.15 7.00 -14.09
C GLU A 75 -11.76 7.20 -14.70
N LYS A 76 -11.58 8.23 -15.54
CA LYS A 76 -10.26 8.55 -16.13
C LYS A 76 -9.29 9.04 -15.08
N LEU A 77 -9.76 9.92 -14.19
CA LEU A 77 -8.98 10.42 -13.06
C LEU A 77 -8.54 9.28 -12.14
N VAL A 78 -9.45 8.39 -11.75
CA VAL A 78 -9.15 7.23 -10.90
C VAL A 78 -8.16 6.27 -11.57
N ARG A 79 -8.31 6.02 -12.89
CA ARG A 79 -7.36 5.17 -13.63
C ARG A 79 -5.96 5.78 -13.66
N GLU A 80 -5.86 7.09 -13.87
CA GLU A 80 -4.57 7.77 -13.90
C GLU A 80 -3.92 7.82 -12.51
N GLU A 81 -4.71 8.08 -11.46
CA GLU A 81 -4.26 7.94 -10.08
C GLU A 81 -3.70 6.54 -9.81
N GLN A 82 -4.44 5.48 -10.16
CA GLN A 82 -3.99 4.09 -9.97
C GLN A 82 -2.64 3.83 -10.64
N ARG A 83 -2.50 4.26 -11.91
CA ARG A 83 -1.25 4.14 -12.66
C ARG A 83 -0.10 4.85 -11.95
N ARG A 84 -0.30 6.11 -11.58
CA ARG A 84 0.74 6.93 -10.94
C ARG A 84 1.11 6.43 -9.55
N VAL A 85 0.15 5.88 -8.80
CA VAL A 85 0.41 5.24 -7.50
C VAL A 85 1.25 3.98 -7.68
N GLN A 86 0.98 3.17 -8.71
CA GLN A 86 1.78 1.97 -9.03
C GLN A 86 3.20 2.33 -9.48
N ASP A 87 3.35 3.43 -10.21
CA ASP A 87 4.64 3.97 -10.65
C ASP A 87 5.37 4.76 -9.55
N ALA A 88 4.80 4.85 -8.34
CA ALA A 88 5.32 5.60 -7.20
C ALA A 88 5.56 7.10 -7.48
N SER A 89 4.81 7.68 -8.42
CA SER A 89 4.87 9.10 -8.80
C SER A 89 3.75 9.95 -8.19
N LEU A 90 2.79 9.33 -7.50
CA LEU A 90 1.70 10.01 -6.80
C LEU A 90 1.40 9.29 -5.49
N PHE A 91 1.19 10.06 -4.42
CA PHE A 91 0.94 9.51 -3.09
C PHE A 91 -0.41 9.98 -2.55
N PRO A 92 -1.43 9.11 -2.51
CA PRO A 92 -2.72 9.46 -1.93
C PRO A 92 -2.63 9.52 -0.42
N VAL A 93 -3.21 10.58 0.14
CA VAL A 93 -3.20 10.91 1.57
C VAL A 93 -4.58 10.64 2.15
N TYR A 94 -4.61 9.84 3.20
CA TYR A 94 -5.79 9.50 4.00
C TYR A 94 -5.60 10.00 5.43
N TYR A 95 -6.70 10.30 6.10
CA TYR A 95 -6.72 10.72 7.49
C TYR A 95 -7.46 9.70 8.34
N GLY A 96 -7.09 9.60 9.61
CA GLY A 96 -7.86 8.79 10.53
C GLY A 96 -7.42 8.86 11.98
N SER A 97 -8.22 8.22 12.81
CA SER A 97 -7.90 7.94 14.21
C SER A 97 -8.03 6.45 14.43
N ALA A 98 -6.91 5.73 14.44
CA ALA A 98 -6.90 4.30 14.72
C ALA A 98 -7.50 3.98 16.10
N LYS A 99 -7.38 4.90 17.07
CA LYS A 99 -7.96 4.76 18.42
C LYS A 99 -9.49 4.74 18.39
N LYS A 100 -10.10 5.55 17.51
CA LYS A 100 -11.56 5.63 17.35
C LYS A 100 -12.10 4.77 16.19
N GLY A 101 -11.21 4.07 15.47
CA GLY A 101 -11.56 3.31 14.26
C GLY A 101 -11.93 4.18 13.05
N LEU A 102 -11.67 5.49 13.10
CA LEU A 102 -12.05 6.43 12.03
C LEU A 102 -11.02 6.39 10.90
N GLY A 103 -11.50 6.36 9.65
CA GLY A 103 -10.65 6.39 8.45
C GLY A 103 -9.99 5.06 8.09
N ILE A 104 -10.21 4.00 8.87
CA ILE A 104 -9.62 2.68 8.62
C ILE A 104 -10.27 1.98 7.43
N GLN A 105 -11.61 2.03 7.30
CA GLN A 105 -12.30 1.41 6.15
C GLN A 105 -11.85 2.04 4.82
N PRO A 106 -11.89 3.39 4.64
CA PRO A 106 -11.39 4.01 3.42
C PRO A 106 -9.92 3.68 3.12
N LEU A 107 -9.08 3.56 4.14
CA LEU A 107 -7.69 3.15 3.97
C LEU A 107 -7.58 1.69 3.46
N MET A 108 -8.37 0.77 4.00
CA MET A 108 -8.39 -0.62 3.56
C MET A 108 -8.91 -0.76 2.12
N ASP A 109 -9.95 0.00 1.76
CA ASP A 109 -10.49 0.05 0.42
C ASP A 109 -9.44 0.60 -0.56
N ALA A 110 -8.71 1.65 -0.16
CA ALA A 110 -7.60 2.18 -0.95
C ALA A 110 -6.47 1.16 -1.13
N VAL A 111 -6.10 0.43 -0.08
CA VAL A 111 -5.04 -0.57 -0.16
C VAL A 111 -5.44 -1.71 -1.12
N THR A 112 -6.67 -2.18 -1.03
CA THR A 112 -7.16 -3.27 -1.92
C THR A 112 -7.38 -2.81 -3.36
N GLY A 113 -7.77 -1.54 -3.57
CA GLY A 113 -7.97 -0.98 -4.91
C GLY A 113 -6.70 -0.55 -5.64
N LEU A 114 -5.71 -0.01 -4.91
CA LEU A 114 -4.48 0.54 -5.50
C LEU A 114 -3.36 -0.50 -5.65
N PHE A 115 -3.21 -1.40 -4.67
CA PHE A 115 -2.16 -2.41 -4.69
C PHE A 115 -2.70 -3.72 -5.27
N GLN A 116 -2.53 -3.89 -6.57
CA GLN A 116 -2.88 -5.14 -7.22
C GLN A 116 -1.90 -6.23 -6.80
N PRO A 117 -2.39 -7.44 -6.46
CA PRO A 117 -1.51 -8.58 -6.26
C PRO A 117 -0.78 -8.87 -7.57
N ILE A 118 0.50 -9.23 -7.45
CA ILE A 118 1.25 -9.79 -8.58
C ILE A 118 0.47 -11.04 -8.99
N GLY A 119 -0.10 -11.04 -10.20
CA GLY A 119 -0.89 -12.16 -10.71
C GLY A 119 -0.11 -13.47 -10.60
N GLU A 120 -0.81 -14.58 -10.37
CA GLU A 120 -0.20 -15.90 -10.36
C GLU A 120 0.48 -16.14 -11.72
N GLN A 121 1.80 -15.98 -11.74
CA GLN A 121 2.60 -16.39 -12.89
C GLN A 121 2.62 -17.91 -12.86
N GLY A 122 1.66 -18.51 -13.59
CA GLY A 122 1.49 -19.95 -13.68
C GLY A 122 2.81 -20.66 -13.97
N SER A 123 3.05 -21.76 -13.24
CA SER A 123 4.14 -22.72 -13.41
C SER A 123 5.50 -22.16 -13.88
N ALA A 124 5.94 -21.04 -13.32
CA ALA A 124 7.33 -20.61 -13.48
C ALA A 124 8.25 -21.36 -12.50
N ALA A 125 9.55 -21.42 -12.81
CA ALA A 125 10.54 -22.02 -11.92
C ALA A 125 10.49 -21.37 -10.52
N LEU A 126 10.82 -22.15 -9.49
CA LEU A 126 10.79 -21.67 -8.11
C LEU A 126 11.77 -20.49 -7.94
N CYS A 127 11.23 -19.32 -7.60
CA CYS A 127 12.00 -18.11 -7.33
C CYS A 127 11.48 -17.44 -6.06
N GLY A 128 12.40 -17.13 -5.15
CA GLY A 128 12.10 -16.45 -3.90
C GLY A 128 13.35 -15.84 -3.27
N SER A 129 13.15 -14.87 -2.41
CA SER A 129 14.22 -14.22 -1.64
C SER A 129 14.05 -14.48 -0.15
N VAL A 130 15.16 -14.75 0.53
CA VAL A 130 15.20 -14.80 2.00
C VAL A 130 15.41 -13.38 2.49
N PHE A 131 14.48 -12.85 3.27
CA PHE A 131 14.55 -11.46 3.77
C PHE A 131 14.82 -11.37 5.26
N LYS A 132 14.62 -12.47 6.02
CA LYS A 132 14.87 -12.49 7.46
C LYS A 132 15.25 -13.90 7.92
N VAL A 133 16.20 -13.98 8.83
CA VAL A 133 16.61 -15.22 9.49
C VAL A 133 16.61 -14.97 11.00
N GLU A 134 15.94 -15.85 11.73
CA GLU A 134 15.88 -15.83 13.19
C GLU A 134 16.36 -17.17 13.74
N TYR A 135 17.00 -17.15 14.90
CA TYR A 135 17.32 -18.34 15.65
C TYR A 135 16.38 -18.38 16.85
N THR A 136 15.62 -19.46 16.99
CA THR A 136 14.77 -19.64 18.17
C THR A 136 15.62 -19.98 19.40
N ASP A 137 15.06 -19.83 20.60
CA ASP A 137 15.72 -20.16 21.87
C ASP A 137 16.19 -21.62 21.95
N CYS A 138 15.57 -22.50 21.16
CA CYS A 138 15.94 -23.91 21.01
C CYS A 138 17.07 -24.14 19.98
N GLY A 139 17.70 -23.08 19.46
CA GLY A 139 18.75 -23.16 18.44
C GLY A 139 18.26 -23.51 17.03
N GLN A 140 16.94 -23.55 16.79
CA GLN A 140 16.41 -23.83 15.46
C GLN A 140 16.44 -22.57 14.59
N ARG A 141 16.99 -22.69 13.38
CA ARG A 141 17.03 -21.59 12.40
C ARG A 141 15.69 -21.47 11.69
N ARG A 142 14.97 -20.38 11.93
CA ARG A 142 13.76 -19.97 11.20
C ARG A 142 14.14 -19.02 10.07
N VAL A 143 13.68 -19.31 8.86
CA VAL A 143 13.98 -18.53 7.66
C VAL A 143 12.67 -18.00 7.09
N TYR A 144 12.61 -16.69 6.87
CA TYR A 144 11.47 -16.03 6.24
C TYR A 144 11.78 -15.82 4.77
N LEU A 145 10.91 -16.39 3.94
CA LEU A 145 11.03 -16.39 2.49
C LEU A 145 9.87 -15.59 1.89
N ARG A 146 10.17 -14.76 0.90
CA ARG A 146 9.17 -14.21 -0.02
C ARG A 146 9.27 -14.95 -1.34
N LEU A 147 8.19 -15.65 -1.72
CA LEU A 147 8.09 -16.30 -3.02
C LEU A 147 7.59 -15.32 -4.07
N TYR A 148 8.21 -15.35 -5.25
CA TYR A 148 7.80 -14.57 -6.42
C TYR A 148 7.19 -15.46 -7.51
N SER A 149 7.70 -16.68 -7.67
CA SER A 149 7.18 -17.64 -8.64
C SER A 149 7.40 -19.09 -8.20
N GLY A 150 6.58 -20.01 -8.73
CA GLY A 150 6.64 -21.43 -8.45
C GLY A 150 5.96 -21.82 -7.13
N THR A 151 6.05 -23.10 -6.79
CA THR A 151 5.42 -23.69 -5.60
C THR A 151 6.47 -24.36 -4.73
N LEU A 152 6.27 -24.29 -3.42
CA LEU A 152 7.11 -24.94 -2.43
C LEU A 152 6.31 -25.99 -1.66
N ARG A 153 6.84 -27.20 -1.52
CA ARG A 153 6.18 -28.27 -0.76
C ARG A 153 7.07 -28.77 0.36
N LEU A 154 6.43 -29.36 1.37
CA LEU A 154 7.15 -29.97 2.47
C LEU A 154 8.02 -31.12 1.93
N ARG A 155 9.26 -31.22 2.43
CA ARG A 155 10.31 -32.17 2.00
C ARG A 155 10.95 -31.87 0.65
N ASP A 156 10.56 -30.80 -0.03
CA ASP A 156 11.27 -30.37 -1.24
C ASP A 156 12.72 -30.00 -0.94
N THR A 157 13.58 -30.27 -1.90
CA THR A 157 15.00 -29.92 -1.85
C THR A 157 15.23 -28.71 -2.73
N VAL A 158 15.44 -27.56 -2.13
CA VAL A 158 15.65 -26.29 -2.83
C VAL A 158 17.14 -25.97 -2.92
N ALA A 159 17.57 -25.58 -4.12
CA ALA A 159 18.91 -25.03 -4.30
C ALA A 159 18.88 -23.54 -3.99
N LEU A 160 19.76 -23.07 -3.09
CA LEU A 160 20.01 -21.64 -2.95
C LEU A 160 21.07 -21.22 -3.97
N ALA A 161 20.89 -20.05 -4.56
CA ALA A 161 21.89 -19.48 -5.47
C ALA A 161 23.27 -19.43 -4.80
N GLY A 162 24.20 -20.25 -5.27
CA GLY A 162 25.58 -20.31 -4.77
C GLY A 162 25.82 -21.09 -3.47
N ARG A 163 24.86 -21.90 -2.98
CA ARG A 163 25.04 -22.74 -1.78
C ARG A 163 24.50 -24.16 -1.95
N GLU A 164 24.77 -24.99 -0.94
CA GLU A 164 24.24 -26.35 -0.85
C GLU A 164 22.71 -26.38 -0.87
N LYS A 165 22.18 -27.49 -1.36
CA LYS A 165 20.74 -27.77 -1.40
C LYS A 165 20.21 -27.91 0.03
N LEU A 166 19.13 -27.20 0.35
CA LEU A 166 18.43 -27.32 1.62
C LEU A 166 17.15 -28.12 1.45
N LYS A 167 16.91 -29.06 2.36
CA LYS A 167 15.65 -29.77 2.44
C LYS A 167 14.70 -29.01 3.37
N ILE A 168 13.46 -28.86 2.93
CA ILE A 168 12.42 -28.18 3.70
C ILE A 168 11.79 -29.18 4.65
N THR A 169 12.08 -29.02 5.94
CA THR A 169 11.59 -29.93 6.99
C THR A 169 10.27 -29.46 7.59
N GLU A 170 10.02 -28.16 7.58
CA GLU A 170 8.83 -27.55 8.17
C GLU A 170 8.51 -26.25 7.43
N MET A 171 7.22 -25.98 7.20
CA MET A 171 6.73 -24.71 6.65
C MET A 171 5.65 -24.15 7.57
N ARG A 172 5.64 -22.81 7.66
CA ARG A 172 4.62 -22.09 8.42
C ARG A 172 4.22 -20.81 7.68
N ILE A 173 2.94 -20.48 7.72
CA ILE A 173 2.39 -19.26 7.14
C ILE A 173 1.80 -18.36 8.23
N PRO A 174 1.97 -17.03 8.14
CA PRO A 174 1.24 -16.11 8.99
C PRO A 174 -0.24 -16.11 8.59
N SER A 175 -1.13 -16.47 9.52
CA SER A 175 -2.58 -16.45 9.32
C SER A 175 -3.25 -15.88 10.56
N LYS A 176 -4.08 -14.84 10.37
CA LYS A 176 -4.82 -14.16 11.45
C LYS A 176 -3.98 -13.76 12.67
N GLY A 177 -2.73 -13.36 12.45
CA GLY A 177 -1.81 -12.94 13.52
C GLY A 177 -1.05 -14.08 14.20
N GLU A 178 -1.29 -15.33 13.80
CA GLU A 178 -0.57 -16.51 14.29
C GLU A 178 0.28 -17.15 13.20
N ILE A 179 1.33 -17.88 13.58
CA ILE A 179 2.18 -18.63 12.65
C ILE A 179 1.69 -20.08 12.65
N VAL A 180 0.91 -20.44 11.63
CA VAL A 180 0.28 -21.76 11.51
C VAL A 180 1.12 -22.67 10.61
N ARG A 181 1.22 -23.95 10.97
CA ARG A 181 1.89 -24.96 10.12
C ARG A 181 1.06 -25.21 8.86
N THR A 182 1.75 -25.32 7.73
CA THR A 182 1.14 -25.71 6.45
C THR A 182 2.02 -26.71 5.72
N ASP A 183 1.38 -27.61 4.98
CA ASP A 183 2.06 -28.58 4.11
C ASP A 183 2.15 -28.08 2.65
N THR A 184 1.46 -26.97 2.34
CA THR A 184 1.34 -26.35 1.01
C THR A 184 1.48 -24.84 1.07
#